data_AF-A0A6I6K0J5-F1
#
_entry.id   AF-A0A6I6K0J5-F1
#
_cell.length_a   1.000
_cell.length_b   1.000
_cell.length_c   1.000
_cell.angle_alpha   90.00
_cell.angle_beta   90.00
_cell.angle_gamma   90.00
#
_symmetry.space_group_name_H-M   'P 1'
#
loop_
_entity.id
_entity.type
_entity.pdbx_description
1 polymer ?
#
loop_
_entity_poly.entity_id
_entity_poly.type
_entity_poly.pdbx_seq_one_letter_code
_entity_poly.pdbx_strand_id
1 'polypeptide(L)'
;MKPRNKFQKQVLALSNKLSAITETQYNCGYRNCIEHIGRRTKNGLITCLECGHSWTDKTARQHSICPQCNTKLVIKDTRQRVFDDYQYLFIITSCEGFQVLRFIYIDYKAKVGEKARYFHSEVVQRWIAPDGKSATLARLRPMGFFVHTWSFGSPLEIRPEKPLYNVVPTCIYSRQRLIPEIKRSGYTKQFFGLTPFDFFQFLLAENKAETLLKAGQTELFKFFALNNHRNISNYWASIRICIRSNYKIEDASMWCDYMDLLRFFGKDLHNAKYVCPPDLQREHDRYMRKKRERIERERREEAKKKALEDEAEFLKMKSRFFGICFTDGLVQVRVLESVEEVIQEGDALHHCVFTNDYHLKTDSLILSARIDEQRLETIELSLSKLQVLQSRGLCNENTEYHNRILRLVKKNMPLIQKRLIA
;
A
#
# COMPACT_ATOMS: atom_id res chain seq x y z
N MET A 1 21.32 -6.74 -24.05
CA MET A 1 20.84 -8.05 -24.55
C MET A 1 20.57 -7.91 -26.04
N LYS A 2 20.61 -9.01 -26.80
CA LYS A 2 20.16 -8.99 -28.20
C LYS A 2 18.64 -8.79 -28.29
N PRO A 3 18.15 -7.88 -29.16
CA PRO A 3 16.73 -7.64 -29.32
C PRO A 3 16.03 -8.91 -29.82
N ARG A 4 14.98 -9.34 -29.12
CA ARG A 4 14.30 -10.62 -29.39
C ARG A 4 13.12 -10.46 -30.35
N ASN A 5 12.32 -9.41 -30.16
CA ASN A 5 11.11 -9.18 -30.95
C ASN A 5 11.27 -8.03 -31.96
N LYS A 6 10.32 -7.94 -32.92
CA LYS A 6 10.31 -6.91 -33.98
C LYS A 6 10.33 -5.50 -33.40
N PHE A 7 9.61 -5.27 -32.31
CA PHE A 7 9.54 -3.98 -31.63
C PHE A 7 10.91 -3.53 -31.08
N GLN A 8 11.61 -4.39 -30.35
CA GLN A 8 12.95 -4.12 -29.83
C GLN A 8 13.98 -3.90 -30.95
N LYS A 9 13.88 -4.65 -32.05
CA LYS A 9 14.75 -4.45 -33.22
C LYS A 9 14.52 -3.07 -33.86
N GLN A 10 13.26 -2.65 -33.99
CA GLN A 10 12.90 -1.32 -34.48
C GLN A 10 13.44 -0.22 -33.55
N VAL A 11 13.21 -0.34 -32.24
CA VAL A 11 13.69 0.63 -31.25
C VAL A 11 15.22 0.74 -31.30
N LEU A 12 15.95 -0.38 -31.38
CA LEU A 12 17.41 -0.36 -31.50
C LEU A 12 17.88 0.35 -32.79
N ALA A 13 17.22 0.11 -33.92
CA ALA A 13 17.54 0.77 -35.18
C ALA A 13 17.27 2.29 -35.12
N LEU A 14 16.18 2.70 -34.47
CA LEU A 14 15.85 4.13 -34.25
C LEU A 14 16.81 4.80 -33.27
N SER A 15 17.25 4.09 -32.22
CA SER A 15 18.23 4.60 -31.27
C SER A 15 19.55 4.97 -31.96
N ASN A 16 19.97 4.23 -32.98
CA ASN A 16 21.18 4.55 -33.73
C ASN A 16 21.03 5.81 -34.61
N LYS A 17 19.79 6.21 -34.94
CA LYS A 17 19.48 7.44 -35.69
C LYS A 17 19.22 8.64 -34.77
N LEU A 18 19.09 8.41 -33.47
CA LEU A 18 18.76 9.46 -32.51
C LEU A 18 19.91 10.47 -32.42
N SER A 19 19.59 11.77 -32.51
CA SER A 19 20.59 12.82 -32.41
C SER A 19 21.38 12.73 -31.10
N ALA A 20 22.71 12.90 -31.18
CA ALA A 20 23.56 13.01 -30.00
C ALA A 20 23.08 14.16 -29.09
N ILE A 21 23.35 14.03 -27.79
CA ILE A 21 23.07 15.10 -26.83
C ILE A 21 24.08 16.22 -27.09
N THR A 22 23.57 17.44 -27.18
CA THR A 22 24.37 18.63 -27.47
C THR A 22 25.10 19.14 -26.22
N GLU A 23 26.23 19.81 -26.43
CA GLU A 23 26.94 20.51 -25.34
C GLU A 23 26.05 21.49 -24.58
N THR A 24 25.13 22.18 -25.27
CA THR A 24 24.16 23.08 -24.64
C THR A 24 23.25 22.34 -23.64
N GLN A 25 22.86 21.11 -23.95
CA GLN A 25 22.06 20.28 -23.03
C GLN A 25 22.87 19.83 -21.82
N TYR A 26 24.12 19.41 -22.00
CA TYR A 26 24.99 19.05 -20.88
C TYR A 26 25.28 20.25 -19.97
N ASN A 27 25.62 21.41 -20.54
CA ASN A 27 25.85 22.64 -19.79
C ASN A 27 24.60 23.10 -19.04
N CYS A 28 23.40 22.89 -19.61
CA CYS A 28 22.14 23.13 -18.90
C CYS A 28 21.99 22.19 -17.69
N GLY A 29 22.39 20.93 -17.82
CA GLY A 29 22.47 19.97 -16.72
C GLY A 29 23.42 20.43 -15.62
N TYR A 30 24.66 20.79 -15.96
CA TYR A 30 25.65 21.24 -14.97
C TYR A 30 25.16 22.42 -14.13
N ARG A 31 24.48 23.38 -14.76
CA ARG A 31 23.98 24.60 -14.10
C ARG A 31 22.76 24.39 -13.21
N ASN A 32 21.88 23.44 -13.58
CA ASN A 32 20.55 23.34 -12.97
C ASN A 32 20.32 22.07 -12.16
N CYS A 33 21.08 21.00 -12.43
CA CYS A 33 20.97 19.76 -11.67
C CYS A 33 21.87 19.78 -10.43
N ILE A 34 23.03 20.44 -10.47
CA ILE A 34 24.01 20.46 -9.38
C ILE A 34 23.84 21.70 -8.51
N GLU A 35 23.92 21.53 -7.19
CA GLU A 35 24.01 22.64 -6.26
C GLU A 35 25.45 23.19 -6.23
N HIS A 36 25.67 24.39 -6.76
CA HIS A 36 26.99 25.03 -6.73
C HIS A 36 27.26 25.60 -5.33
N ILE A 37 28.33 25.12 -4.68
CA ILE A 37 28.61 25.44 -3.28
C ILE A 37 29.77 26.45 -3.15
N GLY A 38 29.61 27.40 -2.22
CA GLY A 38 30.68 28.23 -1.69
C GLY A 38 31.04 27.74 -0.29
N ARG A 39 32.20 27.10 -0.12
CA ARG A 39 32.63 26.63 1.19
C ARG A 39 33.14 27.79 2.01
N ARG A 40 32.56 28.05 3.18
CA ARG A 40 33.06 29.04 4.13
C ARG A 40 33.75 28.41 5.33
N THR A 41 34.87 28.98 5.73
CA THR A 41 35.61 28.62 6.95
C THR A 41 35.26 29.57 8.10
N LYS A 42 35.61 29.18 9.34
CA LYS A 42 35.38 30.02 10.55
C LYS A 42 35.97 31.44 10.45
N ASN A 43 37.01 31.62 9.63
CA ASN A 43 37.68 32.91 9.46
C ASN A 43 36.96 33.83 8.46
N GLY A 44 35.85 33.38 7.85
CA GLY A 44 35.12 34.11 6.82
C GLY A 44 35.69 33.98 5.41
N LEU A 45 36.67 33.09 5.20
CA LEU A 45 37.18 32.77 3.87
C LEU A 45 36.17 31.85 3.17
N ILE A 46 35.66 32.31 2.03
CA ILE A 46 34.77 31.58 1.12
C ILE A 46 35.60 31.10 -0.07
N THR A 47 35.48 29.81 -0.40
CA THR A 47 36.05 29.23 -1.62
C THR A 47 34.92 28.74 -2.51
N CYS A 48 34.86 29.26 -3.73
CA CYS A 48 33.97 28.77 -4.78
C CYS A 48 34.40 27.37 -5.21
N LEU A 49 33.51 26.39 -5.12
CA LEU A 49 33.80 25.02 -5.58
C LEU A 49 33.67 24.86 -7.10
N GLU A 50 33.14 25.85 -7.82
CA GLU A 50 33.06 25.81 -9.27
C GLU A 50 34.39 26.15 -9.95
N CYS A 51 34.99 27.29 -9.56
CA CYS A 51 36.20 27.81 -10.18
C CYS A 51 37.44 27.77 -9.28
N GLY A 52 37.30 27.39 -8.00
CA GLY A 52 38.41 27.32 -7.03
C GLY A 52 38.82 28.66 -6.41
N HIS A 53 38.23 29.77 -6.85
CA HIS A 53 38.54 31.11 -6.34
C HIS A 53 38.19 31.25 -4.87
N SER A 54 39.05 31.93 -4.10
CA SER A 54 38.81 32.19 -2.68
C SER A 54 38.86 33.68 -2.37
N TRP A 55 37.90 34.16 -1.58
CA TRP A 55 37.81 35.54 -1.14
C TRP A 55 37.26 35.58 0.29
N THR A 56 37.43 36.70 0.99
CA THR A 56 36.89 36.85 2.34
C THR A 56 35.59 37.64 2.29
N ASP A 57 34.54 37.08 2.89
CA ASP A 57 33.25 37.73 3.03
C ASP A 57 32.55 37.20 4.28
N LYS A 58 32.37 38.09 5.25
CA LYS A 58 31.70 37.80 6.53
C LYS A 58 30.21 38.16 6.49
N THR A 59 29.74 38.83 5.44
CA THR A 59 28.37 39.34 5.30
C THR A 59 27.46 38.39 4.52
N ALA A 60 28.04 37.58 3.62
CA ALA A 60 27.29 36.55 2.90
C ALA A 60 26.53 35.65 3.88
N ARG A 61 25.21 35.52 3.71
CA ARG A 61 24.39 34.63 4.54
C ARG A 61 24.34 33.25 3.91
N GLN A 62 23.23 32.94 3.22
CA GLN A 62 22.98 31.64 2.61
C GLN A 62 23.46 31.55 1.16
N HIS A 63 23.55 32.67 0.46
CA HIS A 63 23.94 32.71 -0.94
C HIS A 63 24.99 33.79 -1.19
N SER A 64 25.88 33.55 -2.16
CA SER A 64 26.80 34.55 -2.68
C SER A 64 26.95 34.39 -4.19
N ILE A 65 27.45 35.41 -4.86
CA ILE A 65 27.88 35.29 -6.27
C ILE A 65 29.40 35.21 -6.25
N CYS A 66 29.98 34.24 -6.97
CA CYS A 66 31.42 34.16 -7.10
C CYS A 66 31.95 35.37 -7.90
N PRO A 67 32.92 36.14 -7.37
CA PRO A 67 33.44 37.32 -8.07
C PRO A 67 34.24 36.98 -9.34
N GLN A 68 34.73 35.75 -9.47
CA GLN A 68 35.52 35.33 -10.63
C GLN A 68 34.68 34.68 -11.74
N CYS A 69 33.74 33.80 -11.39
CA CYS A 69 32.98 33.02 -12.38
C CYS A 69 31.50 33.41 -12.47
N ASN A 70 31.04 34.35 -11.64
CA ASN A 70 29.66 34.83 -11.56
C ASN A 70 28.62 33.75 -11.27
N THR A 71 29.04 32.54 -10.87
CA THR A 71 28.13 31.47 -10.45
C THR A 71 27.47 31.85 -9.13
N LYS A 72 26.14 31.66 -9.05
CA LYS A 72 25.41 31.76 -7.79
C LYS A 72 25.72 30.54 -6.93
N LEU A 73 26.22 30.78 -5.73
CA LEU A 73 26.66 29.77 -4.79
C LEU A 73 25.74 29.69 -3.58
N VAL A 74 25.53 28.46 -3.08
CA VAL A 74 24.97 28.18 -1.76
C VAL A 74 26.13 28.12 -0.77
N ILE A 75 26.12 28.98 0.24
CA ILE A 75 27.18 29.04 1.23
C ILE A 75 27.01 27.90 2.24
N LYS A 76 28.03 27.06 2.38
CA LYS A 76 28.08 25.99 3.38
C LYS A 76 29.26 26.21 4.33
N ASP A 77 28.95 26.33 5.61
CA ASP A 77 29.93 26.38 6.69
C ASP A 77 30.43 24.97 7.01
N THR A 78 31.58 24.60 6.45
CA THR A 78 32.12 23.24 6.63
C THR A 78 33.64 23.17 6.52
N ARG A 79 34.21 22.18 7.22
CA ARG A 79 35.63 21.84 7.11
C ARG A 79 35.93 20.92 5.92
N GLN A 80 34.93 20.26 5.35
CA GLN A 80 35.05 19.36 4.20
C GLN A 80 35.77 20.04 3.04
N ARG A 81 36.70 19.30 2.41
CA ARG A 81 37.55 19.83 1.32
C ARG A 81 37.25 19.22 -0.04
N VAL A 82 36.56 18.08 -0.08
CA VAL A 82 36.19 17.36 -1.30
C VAL A 82 34.69 17.18 -1.27
N PHE A 83 34.04 17.53 -2.35
CA PHE A 83 32.60 17.45 -2.54
C PHE A 83 32.36 16.65 -3.81
N ASP A 84 31.58 15.60 -3.67
CA ASP A 84 31.13 14.77 -4.76
C ASP A 84 29.61 14.66 -4.69
N ASP A 85 28.97 14.70 -5.85
CA ASP A 85 27.54 14.55 -5.98
C ASP A 85 27.22 13.97 -7.35
N TYR A 86 26.07 13.32 -7.49
CA TYR A 86 25.57 12.89 -8.78
C TYR A 86 24.09 13.18 -8.93
N GLN A 87 23.71 13.62 -10.12
CA GLN A 87 22.35 14.04 -10.42
C GLN A 87 21.92 13.54 -11.79
N TYR A 88 20.61 13.56 -12.05
CA TYR A 88 20.05 13.10 -13.32
C TYR A 88 19.40 14.26 -14.07
N LEU A 89 19.96 14.56 -15.25
CA LEU A 89 19.33 15.43 -16.24
C LEU A 89 18.37 14.60 -17.09
N PHE A 90 17.14 15.10 -17.22
CA PHE A 90 16.10 14.49 -18.02
C PHE A 90 15.79 15.29 -19.28
N ILE A 91 15.82 14.60 -20.42
CA ILE A 91 15.52 15.19 -21.74
C ILE A 91 14.35 14.44 -22.35
N ILE A 92 13.30 15.19 -22.69
CA ILE A 92 12.13 14.68 -23.38
C ILE A 92 12.27 15.00 -24.87
N THR A 93 12.37 13.98 -25.71
CA THR A 93 12.44 14.12 -27.16
C THR A 93 11.53 13.13 -27.87
N SER A 94 11.37 13.27 -29.19
CA SER A 94 10.66 12.31 -30.03
C SER A 94 11.53 11.86 -31.20
N CYS A 95 11.30 10.66 -31.71
CA CYS A 95 11.99 10.12 -32.88
C CYS A 95 11.04 9.20 -33.65
N GLU A 96 10.77 9.50 -34.92
CA GLU A 96 9.95 8.66 -35.82
C GLU A 96 8.63 8.17 -35.20
N GLY A 97 7.90 9.08 -34.53
CA GLY A 97 6.62 8.80 -33.87
C GLY A 97 6.72 8.21 -32.46
N PHE A 98 7.92 7.87 -31.98
CA PHE A 98 8.12 7.43 -30.59
C PHE A 98 8.36 8.63 -29.67
N GLN A 99 7.78 8.55 -28.47
CA GLN A 99 8.20 9.39 -27.35
C GLN A 99 9.46 8.78 -26.72
N VAL A 100 10.52 9.57 -26.59
CA VAL A 100 11.83 9.13 -26.08
C VAL A 100 12.21 9.93 -24.85
N LEU A 101 12.43 9.21 -23.75
CA LEU A 101 12.78 9.75 -22.44
C LEU A 101 14.25 9.42 -22.18
N ARG A 102 15.12 10.43 -22.15
CA ARG A 102 16.57 10.24 -22.01
C ARG A 102 17.03 10.71 -20.64
N PHE A 103 17.74 9.86 -19.92
CA PHE A 103 18.29 10.14 -18.60
C PHE A 103 19.81 10.15 -18.68
N ILE A 104 20.37 11.31 -18.33
CA ILE A 104 21.79 11.59 -18.34
C ILE A 104 22.25 11.64 -16.89
N TYR A 105 23.15 10.75 -16.55
CA TYR A 105 23.86 10.78 -15.29
C TYR A 105 24.92 11.88 -15.36
N ILE A 106 24.98 12.74 -14.35
CA ILE A 106 25.98 13.79 -14.19
C ILE A 106 26.66 13.56 -12.84
N ASP A 107 27.96 13.26 -12.87
CA ASP A 107 28.85 13.22 -11.70
C ASP A 107 29.56 14.56 -11.60
N TYR A 108 29.56 15.12 -10.39
CA TYR A 108 30.21 16.36 -10.04
C TYR A 108 31.25 16.08 -8.96
N LYS A 109 32.48 16.53 -9.19
CA LYS A 109 33.56 16.45 -8.20
C LYS A 109 34.28 17.78 -8.11
N ALA A 110 34.31 18.34 -6.91
CA ALA A 110 35.02 19.57 -6.62
C ALA A 110 35.89 19.42 -5.37
N LYS A 111 37.10 19.96 -5.47
CA LYS A 111 38.04 20.06 -4.37
C LYS A 111 38.39 21.52 -4.15
N VAL A 112 38.43 21.93 -2.89
CA VAL A 112 38.73 23.32 -2.50
C VAL A 112 40.05 23.77 -3.13
N GLY A 113 39.99 24.86 -3.89
CA GLY A 113 41.14 25.44 -4.60
C GLY A 113 41.36 24.90 -6.02
N GLU A 114 40.56 23.94 -6.47
CA GLU A 114 40.62 23.38 -7.82
C GLU A 114 39.32 23.69 -8.59
N LYS A 115 39.40 23.69 -9.93
CA LYS A 115 38.21 23.80 -10.79
C LYS A 115 37.36 22.53 -10.70
N ALA A 116 36.04 22.68 -10.65
CA ALA A 116 35.11 21.57 -10.67
C ALA A 116 35.31 20.68 -11.90
N ARG A 117 35.19 19.37 -11.69
CA ARG A 117 35.21 18.36 -12.74
C ARG A 117 33.82 17.76 -12.88
N TYR A 118 33.37 17.68 -14.12
CA TYR A 118 32.11 17.05 -14.48
C TYR A 118 32.38 15.82 -15.32
N PHE A 119 31.62 14.78 -15.05
CA PHE A 119 31.50 13.63 -15.93
C PHE A 119 30.02 13.42 -16.22
N HIS A 120 29.68 13.11 -17.47
CA HIS A 120 28.30 12.81 -17.83
C HIS A 120 28.24 11.56 -18.69
N SER A 121 27.12 10.85 -18.58
CA SER A 121 26.85 9.71 -19.44
C SER A 121 25.35 9.52 -19.59
N GLU A 122 24.88 9.32 -20.82
CA GLU A 122 23.53 8.82 -21.01
C GLU A 122 23.45 7.37 -20.52
N VAL A 123 22.57 7.12 -19.55
CA VAL A 123 22.51 5.82 -18.85
C VAL A 123 21.22 5.06 -19.12
N VAL A 124 20.12 5.76 -19.39
CA VAL A 124 18.81 5.15 -19.68
C VAL A 124 18.10 5.93 -20.78
N GLN A 125 17.53 5.21 -21.73
CA GLN A 125 16.51 5.69 -22.66
C GLN A 125 15.25 4.83 -22.51
N ARG A 126 14.10 5.47 -22.30
CA ARG A 126 12.79 4.82 -22.42
C ARG A 126 12.15 5.23 -23.73
N TRP A 127 11.81 4.24 -24.53
CA TRP A 127 11.12 4.43 -25.81
C TRP A 127 9.68 3.98 -25.62
N ILE A 128 8.73 4.87 -25.91
CA ILE A 128 7.30 4.63 -25.74
C ILE A 128 6.62 4.91 -27.08
N ALA A 129 5.93 3.92 -27.61
CA ALA A 129 5.14 4.02 -28.81
C ALA A 129 3.79 4.70 -28.54
N PRO A 130 3.11 5.23 -29.56
CA PRO A 130 1.79 5.85 -29.40
C PRO A 130 0.71 4.94 -28.81
N ASP A 131 0.85 3.61 -28.95
CA ASP A 131 -0.03 2.60 -28.35
C ASP A 131 0.35 2.24 -26.90
N GLY A 132 1.32 2.94 -26.33
CA GLY A 132 1.85 2.68 -25.01
C GLY A 132 2.82 1.51 -24.94
N LYS A 133 3.15 0.76 -26.01
CA LYS A 133 4.21 -0.25 -25.90
C LYS A 133 5.57 0.42 -25.68
N SER A 134 6.39 -0.15 -24.82
CA SER A 134 7.69 0.44 -24.49
C SER A 134 8.86 -0.53 -24.46
N ALA A 135 10.05 0.02 -24.66
CA ALA A 135 11.32 -0.68 -24.55
C ALA A 135 12.36 0.22 -23.88
N THR A 136 13.31 -0.44 -23.22
CA THR A 136 14.32 0.23 -22.41
C THR A 136 15.70 -0.08 -22.96
N LEU A 137 16.43 0.97 -23.33
CA LEU A 137 17.87 0.90 -23.54
C LEU A 137 18.55 1.44 -22.30
N ALA A 138 19.52 0.71 -21.76
CA ALA A 138 20.25 1.17 -20.60
C ALA A 138 21.65 0.59 -20.54
N ARG A 139 22.55 1.36 -19.94
CA ARG A 139 23.87 0.88 -19.55
C ARG A 139 23.72 -0.19 -18.48
N LEU A 140 24.70 -1.07 -18.38
CA LEU A 140 24.71 -2.11 -17.37
C LEU A 140 24.79 -1.47 -15.98
N ARG A 141 23.90 -1.87 -15.08
CA ARG A 141 24.14 -1.75 -13.65
C ARG A 141 24.74 -3.05 -13.14
N PRO A 142 25.95 -3.04 -12.56
CA PRO A 142 26.55 -4.22 -11.97
C PRO A 142 25.72 -4.70 -10.78
N MET A 143 25.74 -6.02 -10.54
CA MET A 143 25.13 -6.64 -9.37
C MET A 143 26.04 -6.48 -8.14
N GLY A 144 25.49 -6.59 -6.92
CA GLY A 144 26.26 -6.58 -5.67
C GLY A 144 26.39 -5.19 -5.02
N PHE A 145 27.53 -4.88 -4.40
CA PHE A 145 27.75 -3.64 -3.63
C PHE A 145 27.71 -2.34 -4.46
N PHE A 146 27.66 -2.44 -5.80
CA PHE A 146 27.66 -1.30 -6.74
C PHE A 146 26.33 -1.12 -7.49
N VAL A 147 25.22 -1.65 -6.95
CA VAL A 147 23.87 -1.55 -7.56
C VAL A 147 23.38 -0.12 -7.84
N HIS A 148 23.98 0.88 -7.19
CA HIS A 148 23.66 2.28 -7.37
C HIS A 148 24.47 2.97 -8.48
N THR A 149 25.52 2.32 -9.00
CA THR A 149 26.43 2.90 -9.99
C THR A 149 26.20 2.30 -11.38
N TRP A 150 26.53 3.05 -12.43
CA TRP A 150 26.44 2.57 -13.81
C TRP A 150 27.82 2.11 -14.31
N SER A 151 27.84 1.06 -15.12
CA SER A 151 29.04 0.70 -15.88
C SER A 151 29.15 1.61 -17.11
N PHE A 152 29.91 2.71 -16.97
CA PHE A 152 30.04 3.70 -18.03
C PHE A 152 30.76 3.21 -19.28
N GLY A 153 31.56 2.13 -19.18
CA GLY A 153 32.16 1.46 -20.33
C GLY A 153 31.20 0.53 -21.08
N SER A 154 30.06 0.16 -20.48
CA SER A 154 29.08 -0.73 -21.12
C SER A 154 28.24 0.02 -22.17
N PRO A 155 27.90 -0.59 -23.31
CA PRO A 155 27.08 0.05 -24.32
C PRO A 155 25.65 0.30 -23.81
N LEU A 156 25.01 1.32 -24.37
CA LEU A 156 23.58 1.57 -24.19
C LEU A 156 22.81 0.57 -25.06
N GLU A 157 22.29 -0.50 -24.46
CA GLU A 157 21.66 -1.60 -25.20
C GLU A 157 20.29 -1.97 -24.61
N ILE A 158 19.50 -2.73 -25.37
CA ILE A 158 18.19 -3.22 -24.91
C ILE A 158 18.36 -4.04 -23.62
N ARG A 159 17.55 -3.72 -22.61
CA ARG A 159 17.50 -4.40 -21.31
C ARG A 159 16.08 -4.88 -20.99
N PRO A 160 15.92 -5.96 -20.20
CA PRO A 160 14.61 -6.34 -19.71
C PRO A 160 14.10 -5.26 -18.77
N GLU A 161 12.79 -5.06 -18.73
CA GLU A 161 12.19 -4.06 -17.85
C GLU A 161 12.49 -4.38 -16.38
N LYS A 162 12.97 -3.38 -15.64
CA LYS A 162 13.29 -3.48 -14.22
C LYS A 162 12.99 -2.15 -13.52
N PRO A 163 12.56 -2.17 -12.24
CA PRO A 163 12.28 -0.95 -11.48
C PRO A 163 13.44 0.05 -11.41
N LEU A 164 14.70 -0.44 -11.46
CA LEU A 164 15.89 0.42 -11.39
C LEU A 164 16.03 1.42 -12.55
N TYR A 165 15.31 1.22 -13.66
CA TYR A 165 15.30 2.13 -14.82
C TYR A 165 14.22 3.22 -14.70
N ASN A 166 13.37 3.18 -13.67
CA ASN A 166 12.44 4.25 -13.32
C ASN A 166 13.20 5.34 -12.54
N VAL A 167 14.08 6.04 -13.25
CA VAL A 167 14.92 7.10 -12.69
C VAL A 167 14.06 8.34 -12.40
N VAL A 168 14.20 8.88 -11.19
CA VAL A 168 13.63 10.17 -10.81
C VAL A 168 14.64 11.26 -11.18
N PRO A 169 14.30 12.19 -12.07
CA PRO A 169 15.25 13.21 -12.49
C PRO A 169 15.31 14.38 -11.50
N THR A 170 16.49 14.97 -11.39
CA THR A 170 16.73 16.16 -10.57
C THR A 170 16.30 17.42 -11.33
N CYS A 171 16.64 17.49 -12.63
CA CYS A 171 16.30 18.61 -13.48
C CYS A 171 15.78 18.16 -14.85
N ILE A 172 14.86 18.93 -15.42
CA ILE A 172 14.23 18.66 -16.72
C ILE A 172 14.70 19.71 -17.71
N TYR A 173 15.22 19.28 -18.85
CA TYR A 173 15.57 20.19 -19.93
C TYR A 173 14.33 20.88 -20.50
N SER A 174 14.36 22.22 -20.54
CA SER A 174 13.19 23.05 -20.81
C SER A 174 12.60 22.87 -22.22
N ARG A 175 13.45 22.62 -23.22
CA ARG A 175 13.02 22.39 -24.61
C ARG A 175 12.66 20.92 -24.81
N GLN A 176 11.36 20.63 -24.74
CA GLN A 176 10.81 19.29 -24.89
C GLN A 176 10.29 19.07 -26.32
N ARG A 177 10.54 17.90 -26.90
CA ARG A 177 9.85 17.44 -28.11
C ARG A 177 8.89 16.33 -27.76
N LEU A 178 7.62 16.55 -28.10
CA LEU A 178 6.50 15.68 -27.76
C LEU A 178 5.84 15.18 -29.05
N ILE A 179 5.40 13.93 -29.04
CA ILE A 179 4.56 13.38 -30.11
C ILE A 179 3.14 14.00 -30.06
N PRO A 180 2.39 14.02 -31.18
CA PRO A 180 1.06 14.63 -31.26
C PRO A 180 0.09 14.15 -30.19
N GLU A 181 0.12 12.86 -29.85
CA GLU A 181 -0.74 12.21 -28.87
C GLU A 181 -0.55 12.81 -27.48
N ILE A 182 0.69 13.12 -27.09
CA ILE A 182 0.99 13.76 -25.81
C ILE A 182 0.67 15.27 -25.85
N LYS A 183 0.88 15.94 -26.99
CA LYS A 183 0.55 17.36 -27.11
C LYS A 183 -0.93 17.64 -26.89
N ARG A 184 -1.81 16.77 -27.40
CA ARG A 184 -3.27 16.91 -27.26
C ARG A 184 -3.82 16.44 -25.92
N SER A 185 -3.05 15.68 -25.13
CA SER A 185 -3.56 14.97 -23.95
C SER A 185 -3.73 15.84 -22.69
N GLY A 186 -3.29 17.10 -22.73
CA GLY A 186 -3.36 18.01 -21.57
C GLY A 186 -2.14 17.93 -20.64
N TYR A 187 -1.01 17.41 -21.11
CA TYR A 187 0.25 17.42 -20.36
C TYR A 187 0.73 18.84 -20.03
N THR A 188 0.90 19.14 -18.74
CA THR A 188 1.27 20.47 -18.20
C THR A 188 2.71 20.57 -17.70
N LYS A 189 3.59 19.65 -18.10
CA LYS A 189 4.98 19.53 -17.58
C LYS A 189 5.09 19.10 -16.11
N GLN A 190 4.00 18.65 -15.51
CA GLN A 190 3.97 18.06 -14.18
C GLN A 190 3.74 16.55 -14.26
N PHE A 191 4.28 15.81 -13.29
CA PHE A 191 4.15 14.35 -13.23
C PHE A 191 3.32 13.84 -12.04
N PHE A 192 2.81 14.74 -11.18
CA PHE A 192 1.92 14.40 -10.06
C PHE A 192 2.45 13.29 -9.13
N GLY A 193 3.76 13.30 -8.88
CA GLY A 193 4.44 12.31 -8.03
C GLY A 193 4.71 10.96 -8.72
N LEU A 194 4.43 10.81 -10.02
CA LEU A 194 4.86 9.68 -10.83
C LEU A 194 6.26 9.89 -11.39
N THR A 195 6.94 8.80 -11.75
CA THR A 195 8.13 8.91 -12.58
C THR A 195 7.74 9.35 -14.00
N PRO A 196 8.63 10.03 -14.75
CA PRO A 196 8.31 10.43 -16.12
C PRO A 196 7.90 9.24 -17.00
N PHE A 197 8.52 8.09 -16.79
CA PHE A 197 8.17 6.87 -17.52
C PHE A 197 6.75 6.42 -17.22
N ASP A 198 6.40 6.21 -15.94
CA ASP A 198 5.07 5.74 -15.55
C ASP A 198 3.97 6.69 -16.02
N PHE A 199 4.22 8.01 -15.96
CA PHE A 199 3.31 9.04 -16.46
C PHE A 199 3.05 8.90 -17.97
N PHE A 200 4.09 8.92 -18.81
CA PHE A 200 3.91 8.87 -20.26
C PHE A 200 3.44 7.50 -20.75
N GLN A 201 3.89 6.43 -20.09
CA GLN A 201 3.47 5.07 -20.38
C GLN A 201 1.97 4.90 -20.15
N PHE A 202 1.46 5.32 -18.99
CA PHE A 202 0.03 5.23 -18.68
C PHE A 202 -0.80 6.12 -19.60
N LEU A 203 -0.34 7.35 -19.85
CA LEU A 203 -1.02 8.32 -20.71
C LEU A 203 -1.22 7.84 -22.15
N LEU A 204 -0.26 7.08 -22.69
CA LEU A 204 -0.32 6.54 -24.04
C LEU A 204 -1.01 5.17 -24.11
N ALA A 205 -0.89 4.35 -23.07
CA ALA A 205 -1.48 3.01 -23.05
C ALA A 205 -3.00 3.01 -22.78
N GLU A 206 -3.50 3.95 -21.99
CA GLU A 206 -4.91 3.99 -21.55
C GLU A 206 -5.62 5.23 -22.07
N ASN A 207 -6.62 5.03 -22.93
CA ASN A 207 -7.37 6.14 -23.54
C ASN A 207 -8.15 6.98 -22.52
N LYS A 208 -8.54 6.41 -21.38
CA LYS A 208 -9.20 7.13 -20.27
C LYS A 208 -8.24 8.04 -19.50
N ALA A 209 -6.93 7.78 -19.56
CA ALA A 209 -5.92 8.55 -18.84
C ALA A 209 -5.90 10.03 -19.27
N GLU A 210 -6.03 10.29 -20.59
CA GLU A 210 -6.17 11.64 -21.14
C GLU A 210 -7.36 12.39 -20.53
N THR A 211 -8.50 11.71 -20.40
CA THR A 211 -9.71 12.34 -19.83
C THR A 211 -9.53 12.65 -18.34
N LEU A 212 -8.93 11.75 -17.56
CA LEU A 212 -8.62 12.02 -16.15
C LEU A 212 -7.71 13.23 -15.99
N LEU A 213 -6.67 13.33 -16.83
CA LEU A 213 -5.72 14.43 -16.80
C LEU A 213 -6.39 15.78 -17.15
N LYS A 214 -7.16 15.81 -18.24
CA LYS A 214 -7.92 17.00 -18.66
C LYS A 214 -8.98 17.44 -17.66
N ALA A 215 -9.62 16.48 -16.99
CA ALA A 215 -10.60 16.74 -15.94
C ALA A 215 -9.98 17.11 -14.58
N GLY A 216 -8.65 17.16 -14.46
CA GLY A 216 -7.95 17.48 -13.22
C GLY A 216 -8.05 16.40 -12.14
N GLN A 217 -8.47 15.18 -12.49
CA GLN A 217 -8.55 14.02 -11.59
C GLN A 217 -7.16 13.37 -11.45
N THR A 218 -6.19 14.15 -10.98
CA THR A 218 -4.76 13.77 -10.94
C THR A 218 -4.49 12.62 -9.97
N GLU A 219 -5.22 12.53 -8.87
CA GLU A 219 -5.07 11.43 -7.90
C GLU A 219 -5.57 10.10 -8.47
N LEU A 220 -6.70 10.10 -9.20
CA LEU A 220 -7.13 8.91 -9.95
C LEU A 220 -6.14 8.54 -11.05
N PHE A 221 -5.62 9.53 -11.78
CA PHE A 221 -4.61 9.31 -12.82
C PHE A 221 -3.38 8.60 -12.23
N LYS A 222 -2.84 9.14 -11.13
CA LYS A 222 -1.71 8.57 -10.39
C LYS A 222 -2.01 7.16 -9.88
N PHE A 223 -3.18 6.97 -9.27
CA PHE A 223 -3.57 5.69 -8.70
C PHE A 223 -3.62 4.57 -9.75
N PHE A 224 -4.25 4.81 -10.90
CA PHE A 224 -4.33 3.80 -11.96
C PHE A 224 -3.01 3.59 -12.71
N ALA A 225 -2.15 4.61 -12.79
CA ALA A 225 -0.81 4.45 -13.35
C ALA A 225 0.09 3.52 -12.51
N LEU A 226 -0.10 3.49 -11.19
CA LEU A 226 0.67 2.65 -10.27
C LEU A 226 0.02 1.28 -10.02
N ASN A 227 -1.30 1.17 -10.15
CA ASN A 227 -2.07 -0.02 -9.80
C ASN A 227 -2.67 -0.71 -11.03
N ASN A 228 -1.82 -1.22 -11.91
CA ASN A 228 -2.23 -1.87 -13.17
C ASN A 228 -3.11 -3.11 -12.99
N HIS A 229 -3.20 -3.67 -11.78
CA HIS A 229 -4.11 -4.78 -11.46
C HIS A 229 -5.57 -4.33 -11.33
N ARG A 230 -5.83 -3.05 -11.02
CA ARG A 230 -7.19 -2.50 -10.98
C ARG A 230 -7.55 -1.95 -12.35
N ASN A 231 -8.53 -2.58 -12.99
CA ASN A 231 -9.02 -2.13 -14.28
C ASN A 231 -9.87 -0.85 -14.12
N ILE A 232 -9.37 0.27 -14.63
CA ILE A 232 -10.07 1.56 -14.66
C ILE A 232 -11.47 1.46 -15.29
N SER A 233 -11.70 0.54 -16.21
CA SER A 233 -12.99 0.32 -16.88
C SER A 233 -14.08 -0.08 -15.89
N ASN A 234 -13.74 -0.77 -14.80
CA ASN A 234 -14.69 -1.18 -13.76
C ASN A 234 -15.27 0.01 -12.98
N TYR A 235 -14.57 1.15 -13.01
CA TYR A 235 -14.95 2.37 -12.29
C TYR A 235 -15.37 3.49 -13.23
N TRP A 236 -15.25 3.31 -14.56
CA TRP A 236 -15.36 4.40 -15.53
C TRP A 236 -16.73 5.08 -15.54
N ALA A 237 -17.82 4.32 -15.38
CA ALA A 237 -19.15 4.89 -15.28
C ALA A 237 -19.27 5.86 -14.09
N SER A 238 -18.78 5.43 -12.93
CA SER A 238 -18.71 6.21 -11.70
C SER A 238 -17.79 7.43 -11.83
N ILE A 239 -16.60 7.26 -12.42
CA ILE A 239 -15.66 8.37 -12.68
C ILE A 239 -16.31 9.44 -13.56
N ARG A 240 -17.01 9.05 -14.63
CA ARG A 240 -17.72 10.01 -15.50
C ARG A 240 -18.79 10.79 -14.74
N ILE A 241 -19.41 10.20 -13.72
CA ILE A 241 -20.36 10.90 -12.85
C ILE A 241 -19.62 11.91 -11.98
N CYS A 242 -18.52 11.51 -11.35
CA CYS A 242 -17.70 12.44 -10.56
C CYS A 242 -17.26 13.66 -11.38
N ILE A 243 -16.79 13.43 -12.61
CA ILE A 243 -16.37 14.51 -13.51
C ILE A 243 -17.55 15.45 -13.83
N ARG A 244 -18.73 14.91 -14.19
CA ARG A 244 -19.92 15.72 -14.49
C ARG A 244 -20.46 16.50 -13.29
N SER A 245 -20.34 15.92 -12.10
CA SER A 245 -20.75 16.53 -10.84
C SER A 245 -19.68 17.47 -10.25
N ASN A 246 -18.56 17.70 -10.96
CA ASN A 246 -17.41 18.46 -10.49
C ASN A 246 -16.87 17.97 -9.12
N TYR A 247 -17.00 16.68 -8.86
CA TYR A 247 -16.52 16.04 -7.63
C TYR A 247 -15.06 15.61 -7.79
N LYS A 248 -14.15 16.28 -7.08
CA LYS A 248 -12.72 15.95 -7.07
C LYS A 248 -12.44 14.82 -6.09
N ILE A 249 -11.85 13.74 -6.57
CA ILE A 249 -11.45 12.62 -5.72
C ILE A 249 -10.04 12.89 -5.19
N GLU A 250 -9.93 13.11 -3.88
CA GLU A 250 -8.64 13.37 -3.22
C GLU A 250 -7.94 12.08 -2.80
N ASP A 251 -8.69 11.05 -2.39
CA ASP A 251 -8.16 9.71 -2.11
C ASP A 251 -8.76 8.69 -3.07
N ALA A 252 -7.99 8.38 -4.12
CA ALA A 252 -8.39 7.42 -5.15
C ALA A 252 -8.48 5.98 -4.63
N SER A 253 -7.65 5.59 -3.66
CA SER A 253 -7.64 4.22 -3.12
C SER A 253 -8.91 3.99 -2.31
N MET A 254 -9.19 4.88 -1.36
CA MET A 254 -10.38 4.82 -0.53
C MET A 254 -11.65 4.93 -1.37
N TRP A 255 -11.65 5.80 -2.39
CA TRP A 255 -12.80 5.92 -3.28
C TRP A 255 -13.07 4.64 -4.07
N CYS A 256 -12.04 4.01 -4.64
CA CYS A 256 -12.18 2.73 -5.33
C CYS A 256 -12.68 1.63 -4.38
N ASP A 257 -12.15 1.55 -3.16
CA ASP A 257 -12.58 0.58 -2.15
C ASP A 257 -14.04 0.80 -1.74
N TYR A 258 -14.44 2.07 -1.56
CA TYR A 258 -15.82 2.44 -1.34
C TYR A 258 -16.74 2.06 -2.52
N MET A 259 -16.31 2.24 -3.78
CA MET A 259 -17.06 1.78 -4.94
C MET A 259 -17.26 0.25 -4.95
N ASP A 260 -16.23 -0.51 -4.55
CA ASP A 260 -16.32 -1.96 -4.45
C ASP A 260 -17.25 -2.40 -3.30
N LEU A 261 -17.30 -1.66 -2.18
CA LEU A 261 -18.30 -1.86 -1.13
C LEU A 261 -19.71 -1.60 -1.62
N LEU A 262 -19.94 -0.49 -2.34
CA LEU A 262 -21.24 -0.20 -2.93
C LEU A 262 -21.68 -1.31 -3.88
N ARG A 263 -20.77 -1.83 -4.72
CA ARG A 263 -21.02 -2.97 -5.60
C ARG A 263 -21.41 -4.22 -4.80
N PHE A 264 -20.67 -4.53 -3.72
CA PHE A 264 -20.97 -5.66 -2.84
C PHE A 264 -22.37 -5.57 -2.21
N PHE A 265 -22.83 -4.37 -1.88
CA PHE A 265 -24.18 -4.14 -1.34
C PHE A 265 -25.26 -3.89 -2.41
N GLY A 266 -24.96 -4.10 -3.70
CA GLY A 266 -25.92 -3.92 -4.79
C GLY A 266 -26.42 -2.49 -4.94
N LYS A 267 -25.61 -1.49 -4.57
CA LYS A 267 -25.95 -0.08 -4.72
C LYS A 267 -25.70 0.41 -6.14
N ASP A 268 -26.51 1.37 -6.56
CA ASP A 268 -26.43 1.93 -7.91
C ASP A 268 -25.20 2.83 -8.08
N LEU A 269 -24.20 2.32 -8.82
CA LEU A 269 -22.97 3.03 -9.16
C LEU A 269 -23.16 4.06 -10.29
N HIS A 270 -24.38 4.22 -10.81
CA HIS A 270 -24.73 5.24 -11.80
C HIS A 270 -25.38 6.48 -11.18
N ASN A 271 -25.55 6.51 -9.87
CA ASN A 271 -26.18 7.61 -9.16
C ASN A 271 -25.16 8.46 -8.39
N ALA A 272 -25.14 9.77 -8.68
CA ALA A 272 -24.25 10.74 -8.05
C ALA A 272 -24.36 10.75 -6.52
N LYS A 273 -25.55 10.48 -5.96
CA LYS A 273 -25.76 10.40 -4.50
C LYS A 273 -24.83 9.39 -3.82
N TYR A 274 -24.56 8.26 -4.48
CA TYR A 274 -23.69 7.22 -3.94
C TYR A 274 -22.24 7.45 -4.32
N VAL A 275 -22.00 7.83 -5.57
CA VAL A 275 -20.67 7.90 -6.18
C VAL A 275 -19.86 9.13 -5.72
N CYS A 276 -20.56 10.21 -5.36
CA CYS A 276 -19.98 11.49 -4.96
C CYS A 276 -20.41 11.82 -3.51
N PRO A 277 -19.96 11.05 -2.51
CA PRO A 277 -20.31 11.33 -1.12
C PRO A 277 -19.67 12.65 -0.67
N PRO A 278 -20.39 13.50 0.10
CA PRO A 278 -19.80 14.73 0.65
C PRO A 278 -18.62 14.45 1.60
N ASP A 279 -18.69 13.33 2.32
CA ASP A 279 -17.64 12.83 3.20
C ASP A 279 -17.35 11.38 2.85
N LEU A 280 -16.28 11.16 2.08
CA LEU A 280 -15.89 9.85 1.59
C LEU A 280 -15.47 8.92 2.73
N GLN A 281 -14.71 9.42 3.70
CA GLN A 281 -14.20 8.62 4.83
C GLN A 281 -15.35 8.08 5.67
N ARG A 282 -16.32 8.94 6.02
CA ARG A 282 -17.45 8.55 6.86
C ARG A 282 -18.32 7.49 6.19
N GLU A 283 -18.65 7.66 4.91
CA GLU A 283 -19.45 6.66 4.19
C GLU A 283 -18.65 5.37 3.95
N HIS A 284 -17.37 5.46 3.61
CA HIS A 284 -16.49 4.29 3.51
C HIS A 284 -16.52 3.48 4.82
N ASP A 285 -16.29 4.11 5.97
CA ASP A 285 -16.23 3.44 7.27
C ASP A 285 -17.58 2.83 7.67
N ARG A 286 -18.67 3.53 7.37
CA ARG A 286 -20.03 3.01 7.57
C ARG A 286 -20.26 1.72 6.78
N TYR A 287 -19.91 1.68 5.51
CA TYR A 287 -20.07 0.50 4.67
C TYR A 287 -19.09 -0.62 5.03
N MET A 288 -17.88 -0.28 5.49
CA MET A 288 -16.93 -1.24 6.04
C MET A 288 -17.46 -1.92 7.30
N ARG A 289 -17.99 -1.16 8.27
CA ARG A 289 -18.62 -1.73 9.47
C ARG A 289 -19.77 -2.65 9.10
N LYS A 290 -20.66 -2.20 8.21
CA LYS A 290 -21.79 -3.01 7.72
C LYS A 290 -21.33 -4.32 7.07
N LYS A 291 -20.22 -4.30 6.33
CA LYS A 291 -19.66 -5.50 5.69
C LYS A 291 -19.09 -6.45 6.73
N ARG A 292 -18.37 -5.94 7.73
CA ARG A 292 -17.84 -6.74 8.85
C ARG A 292 -18.98 -7.42 9.61
N GLU A 293 -20.02 -6.68 9.98
CA GLU A 293 -21.20 -7.22 10.67
C GLU A 293 -21.90 -8.32 9.85
N ARG A 294 -22.01 -8.14 8.53
CA ARG A 294 -22.57 -9.17 7.65
C ARG A 294 -21.71 -10.43 7.61
N ILE A 295 -20.40 -10.28 7.40
CA ILE A 295 -19.47 -11.42 7.36
C ILE A 295 -19.42 -12.13 8.72
N GLU A 296 -19.45 -11.39 9.82
CA GLU A 296 -19.45 -11.97 11.17
C GLU A 296 -20.73 -12.77 11.44
N ARG A 297 -21.89 -12.25 11.03
CA ARG A 297 -23.14 -13.01 11.09
C ARG A 297 -23.12 -14.25 10.20
N GLU A 298 -22.68 -14.14 8.95
CA GLU A 298 -22.55 -15.28 8.03
C GLU A 298 -21.61 -16.34 8.62
N ARG A 299 -20.46 -15.93 9.19
CA ARG A 299 -19.55 -16.83 9.91
C ARG A 299 -20.21 -17.47 11.12
N ARG A 300 -20.96 -16.72 11.94
CA ARG A 300 -21.68 -17.27 13.10
C ARG A 300 -22.72 -18.30 12.66
N GLU A 301 -23.46 -18.02 11.59
CA GLU A 301 -24.46 -18.94 11.03
C GLU A 301 -23.82 -20.20 10.45
N GLU A 302 -22.72 -20.07 9.70
CA GLU A 302 -21.95 -21.21 9.17
C GLU A 302 -21.35 -22.06 10.30
N ALA A 303 -20.81 -21.40 11.32
CA ALA A 303 -20.27 -22.06 12.49
C ALA A 303 -21.38 -22.84 13.23
N LYS A 304 -22.58 -22.25 13.41
CA LYS A 304 -23.75 -22.96 13.96
C LYS A 304 -24.18 -24.16 13.12
N LYS A 305 -24.16 -24.06 11.79
CA LYS A 305 -24.48 -25.21 10.92
C LYS A 305 -23.48 -26.34 11.12
N LYS A 306 -22.18 -26.02 11.15
CA LYS A 306 -21.13 -27.00 11.41
C LYS A 306 -21.28 -27.65 12.79
N ALA A 307 -21.64 -26.88 13.80
CA ALA A 307 -21.98 -27.40 15.13
C ALA A 307 -22.99 -28.54 15.09
N LEU A 308 -24.08 -28.33 14.33
CA LEU A 308 -25.20 -29.25 14.26
C LEU A 308 -24.81 -30.54 13.53
N GLU A 309 -23.80 -30.51 12.65
CA GLU A 309 -23.23 -31.71 12.04
C GLU A 309 -22.49 -32.58 13.06
N ASP A 310 -21.95 -31.98 14.13
CA ASP A 310 -21.22 -32.66 15.20
C ASP A 310 -22.15 -33.32 16.25
N GLU A 311 -23.49 -33.20 16.10
CA GLU A 311 -24.47 -33.72 17.07
C GLU A 311 -24.26 -35.21 17.36
N ALA A 312 -24.00 -36.02 16.33
CA ALA A 312 -23.77 -37.46 16.51
C ALA A 312 -22.52 -37.77 17.36
N GLU A 313 -21.46 -36.98 17.19
CA GLU A 313 -20.23 -37.13 17.96
C GLU A 313 -20.41 -36.62 19.40
N PHE A 314 -21.12 -35.50 19.56
CA PHE A 314 -21.52 -34.96 20.86
C PHE A 314 -22.30 -35.98 21.68
N LEU A 315 -23.35 -36.58 21.09
CA LEU A 315 -24.15 -37.63 21.73
C LEU A 315 -23.28 -38.83 22.13
N LYS A 316 -22.38 -39.28 21.25
CA LYS A 316 -21.46 -40.39 21.56
C LYS A 316 -20.57 -40.10 22.76
N MET A 317 -20.06 -38.88 22.89
CA MET A 317 -19.16 -38.49 23.97
C MET A 317 -19.89 -38.18 25.28
N LYS A 318 -21.05 -37.52 25.22
CA LYS A 318 -21.69 -36.89 26.39
C LYS A 318 -22.93 -37.60 26.90
N SER A 319 -23.53 -38.52 26.13
CA SER A 319 -24.77 -39.23 26.49
C SER A 319 -24.77 -39.86 27.89
N ARG A 320 -23.64 -40.38 28.36
CA ARG A 320 -23.51 -40.95 29.71
C ARG A 320 -23.83 -39.96 30.85
N PHE A 321 -23.72 -38.67 30.58
CA PHE A 321 -23.97 -37.58 31.55
C PHE A 321 -25.37 -36.97 31.43
N PHE A 322 -26.16 -37.36 30.44
CA PHE A 322 -27.51 -36.84 30.27
C PHE A 322 -28.43 -37.30 31.41
N GLY A 323 -29.41 -36.46 31.73
CA GLY A 323 -30.29 -36.57 32.88
C GLY A 323 -29.67 -36.08 34.20
N ILE A 324 -28.42 -35.62 34.21
CA ILE A 324 -27.84 -34.98 35.40
C ILE A 324 -28.46 -33.60 35.57
N CYS A 325 -29.28 -33.49 36.61
CA CYS A 325 -29.87 -32.24 37.06
C CYS A 325 -29.87 -32.23 38.60
N PHE A 326 -29.48 -31.10 39.19
CA PHE A 326 -29.51 -30.93 40.65
C PHE A 326 -29.90 -29.49 41.01
N THR A 327 -30.57 -29.35 42.15
CA THR A 327 -31.12 -28.08 42.64
C THR A 327 -30.86 -27.91 44.13
N ASP A 328 -30.75 -26.67 44.58
CA ASP A 328 -30.78 -26.30 46.00
C ASP A 328 -32.10 -25.63 46.44
N GLY A 329 -33.15 -25.78 45.62
CA GLY A 329 -34.47 -25.18 45.82
C GLY A 329 -34.64 -23.80 45.20
N LEU A 330 -33.55 -23.11 44.83
CA LEU A 330 -33.59 -21.84 44.10
C LEU A 330 -32.89 -21.96 42.75
N VAL A 331 -31.63 -22.41 42.74
CA VAL A 331 -30.85 -22.55 41.50
C VAL A 331 -30.88 -24.01 41.07
N GLN A 332 -31.26 -24.23 39.81
CA GLN A 332 -31.16 -25.51 39.14
C GLN A 332 -29.93 -25.52 38.22
N VAL A 333 -29.14 -26.58 38.28
CA VAL A 333 -28.02 -26.81 37.35
C VAL A 333 -28.27 -28.11 36.62
N ARG A 334 -28.24 -28.07 35.29
CA ARG A 334 -28.42 -29.23 34.42
C ARG A 334 -27.33 -29.32 33.37
N VAL A 335 -27.00 -30.54 32.95
CA VAL A 335 -26.13 -30.76 31.77
C VAL A 335 -26.88 -30.33 30.52
N LEU A 336 -26.16 -29.76 29.55
CA LEU A 336 -26.70 -29.49 28.21
C LEU A 336 -26.64 -30.77 27.37
N GLU A 337 -27.77 -31.18 26.81
CA GLU A 337 -27.96 -32.54 26.27
C GLU A 337 -27.93 -32.62 24.74
N SER A 338 -27.87 -31.48 24.04
CA SER A 338 -27.68 -31.41 22.59
C SER A 338 -26.78 -30.24 22.20
N VAL A 339 -26.24 -30.27 20.98
CA VAL A 339 -25.46 -29.13 20.45
C VAL A 339 -26.36 -27.91 20.27
N GLU A 340 -27.63 -28.12 19.90
CA GLU A 340 -28.63 -27.04 19.83
C GLU A 340 -28.80 -26.33 21.19
N GLU A 341 -28.87 -27.08 22.30
CA GLU A 341 -28.95 -26.46 23.63
C GLU A 341 -27.68 -25.66 23.97
N VAL A 342 -26.49 -26.14 23.58
CA VAL A 342 -25.21 -25.42 23.75
C VAL A 342 -25.19 -24.13 22.94
N ILE A 343 -25.71 -24.15 21.70
CA ILE A 343 -25.83 -22.95 20.86
C ILE A 343 -26.76 -21.93 21.50
N GLN A 344 -27.95 -22.37 21.93
CA GLN A 344 -28.94 -21.49 22.56
C GLN A 344 -28.43 -20.88 23.87
N GLU A 345 -27.66 -21.65 24.65
CA GLU A 345 -27.04 -21.16 25.87
C GLU A 345 -26.02 -20.04 25.58
N GLY A 346 -25.14 -20.25 24.59
CA GLY A 346 -24.15 -19.25 24.18
C GLY A 346 -24.78 -18.00 23.56
N ASP A 347 -25.83 -18.15 22.75
CA ASP A 347 -26.58 -17.03 22.18
C ASP A 347 -27.27 -16.20 23.27
N ALA A 348 -27.93 -16.86 24.22
CA ALA A 348 -28.69 -16.21 25.28
C ALA A 348 -27.81 -15.43 26.27
N LEU A 349 -26.61 -15.93 26.56
CA LEU A 349 -25.67 -15.30 27.49
C LEU A 349 -24.60 -14.45 26.77
N HIS A 350 -24.69 -14.28 25.45
CA HIS A 350 -23.79 -13.46 24.64
C HIS A 350 -22.29 -13.75 24.85
N HIS A 351 -21.94 -15.01 25.17
CA HIS A 351 -20.56 -15.44 25.26
C HIS A 351 -20.28 -16.62 24.34
N CYS A 352 -19.06 -16.64 23.80
CA CYS A 352 -18.62 -17.54 22.74
C CYS A 352 -18.42 -19.00 23.22
N VAL A 353 -19.47 -19.66 23.73
CA VAL A 353 -19.45 -21.12 24.02
C VAL A 353 -19.30 -21.93 22.74
N PHE A 354 -19.56 -21.33 21.58
CA PHE A 354 -19.49 -22.06 20.32
C PHE A 354 -18.13 -21.94 19.62
N THR A 355 -17.44 -20.81 19.75
CA THR A 355 -16.26 -20.49 18.91
C THR A 355 -14.98 -21.26 19.28
N ASN A 356 -15.00 -22.01 20.39
CA ASN A 356 -13.86 -22.81 20.89
C ASN A 356 -14.13 -24.32 20.83
N ASP A 357 -15.12 -24.76 20.04
CA ASP A 357 -15.47 -26.17 19.82
C ASP A 357 -15.69 -26.96 21.13
N TYR A 358 -16.28 -26.32 22.15
CA TYR A 358 -16.42 -26.93 23.49
C TYR A 358 -17.30 -28.19 23.47
N HIS A 359 -18.22 -28.31 22.52
CA HIS A 359 -19.04 -29.51 22.30
C HIS A 359 -18.20 -30.71 21.83
N LEU A 360 -17.06 -30.47 21.16
CA LEU A 360 -16.13 -31.51 20.71
C LEU A 360 -15.02 -31.84 21.71
N LYS A 361 -14.87 -31.08 22.81
CA LYS A 361 -13.84 -31.35 23.82
C LYS A 361 -14.20 -32.58 24.63
N THR A 362 -13.43 -33.64 24.49
CA THR A 362 -13.62 -34.91 25.21
C THR A 362 -13.59 -34.72 26.73
N ASP A 363 -12.69 -33.86 27.25
CA ASP A 363 -12.50 -33.61 28.68
C ASP A 363 -13.42 -32.54 29.29
N SER A 364 -14.30 -31.90 28.51
CA SER A 364 -15.17 -30.82 29.03
C SER A 364 -16.63 -31.26 29.13
N LEU A 365 -17.33 -30.92 30.21
CA LEU A 365 -18.78 -31.06 30.34
C LEU A 365 -19.41 -29.68 30.55
N ILE A 366 -20.43 -29.35 29.77
CA ILE A 366 -21.09 -28.06 29.82
C ILE A 366 -22.39 -28.20 30.61
N LEU A 367 -22.59 -27.34 31.60
CA LEU A 367 -23.81 -27.25 32.40
C LEU A 367 -24.40 -25.84 32.31
N SER A 368 -25.71 -25.75 32.45
CA SER A 368 -26.46 -24.50 32.53
C SER A 368 -27.05 -24.35 33.92
N ALA A 369 -26.76 -23.22 34.57
CA ALA A 369 -27.42 -22.79 35.80
C ALA A 369 -28.60 -21.87 35.48
N ARG A 370 -29.76 -22.16 36.07
CA ARG A 370 -31.01 -21.45 35.83
C ARG A 370 -31.77 -21.20 37.13
N ILE A 371 -32.56 -20.14 37.14
CA ILE A 371 -33.67 -19.93 38.09
C ILE A 371 -34.92 -19.86 37.22
N ASP A 372 -35.87 -20.77 37.48
CA ASP A 372 -37.02 -21.01 36.60
C ASP A 372 -36.57 -21.18 35.13
N GLU A 373 -37.08 -20.36 34.22
CA GLU A 373 -36.72 -20.35 32.79
C GLU A 373 -35.53 -19.43 32.47
N GLN A 374 -35.02 -18.67 33.44
CA GLN A 374 -33.95 -17.70 33.22
C GLN A 374 -32.56 -18.34 33.39
N ARG A 375 -31.76 -18.25 32.33
CA ARG A 375 -30.34 -18.65 32.34
C ARG A 375 -29.50 -17.66 33.13
N LEU A 376 -28.67 -18.18 34.03
CA LEU A 376 -27.77 -17.38 34.86
C LEU A 376 -26.33 -17.50 34.38
N GLU A 377 -25.77 -18.71 34.40
CA GLU A 377 -24.37 -18.97 34.04
C GLU A 377 -24.22 -20.30 33.30
N THR A 378 -23.29 -20.32 32.34
CA THR A 378 -22.76 -21.55 31.75
C THR A 378 -21.53 -21.98 32.54
N ILE A 379 -21.47 -23.26 32.90
CA ILE A 379 -20.37 -23.88 33.63
C ILE A 379 -19.64 -24.85 32.70
N GLU A 380 -18.33 -24.66 32.54
CA GLU A 380 -17.44 -25.65 31.93
C GLU A 380 -16.70 -26.42 33.01
N LEU A 381 -16.78 -27.75 32.94
CA LEU A 381 -16.26 -28.66 33.93
C LEU A 381 -15.27 -29.63 33.29
N SER A 382 -14.07 -29.75 33.86
CA SER A 382 -13.10 -30.76 33.43
C SER A 382 -13.47 -32.11 34.02
N LEU A 383 -13.67 -33.10 33.16
CA LEU A 383 -14.01 -34.47 33.53
C LEU A 383 -12.83 -35.20 34.18
N SER A 384 -11.60 -34.97 33.69
CA SER A 384 -10.37 -35.56 34.21
C SER A 384 -9.99 -35.01 35.58
N LYS A 385 -10.12 -33.69 35.77
CA LYS A 385 -9.76 -33.03 37.04
C LYS A 385 -10.91 -32.97 38.03
N LEU A 386 -12.15 -33.21 37.59
CA LEU A 386 -13.38 -33.03 38.38
C LEU A 386 -13.44 -31.64 39.01
N GLN A 387 -13.18 -30.61 38.19
CA GLN A 387 -13.07 -29.21 38.61
C GLN A 387 -13.80 -28.30 37.63
N VAL A 388 -14.40 -27.24 38.16
CA VAL A 388 -14.96 -26.15 37.35
C VAL A 388 -13.81 -25.37 36.74
N LEU A 389 -13.72 -25.38 35.41
CA LEU A 389 -12.74 -24.58 34.66
C LEU A 389 -13.22 -23.14 34.53
N GLN A 390 -14.50 -22.97 34.20
CA GLN A 390 -15.13 -21.67 33.99
C GLN A 390 -16.60 -21.70 34.44
N SER A 391 -17.09 -20.58 34.96
CA SER A 391 -18.51 -20.32 35.24
C SER A 391 -18.76 -18.86 34.88
N ARG A 392 -19.60 -18.60 33.88
CA ARG A 392 -19.78 -17.27 33.27
C ARG A 392 -21.24 -17.03 32.90
N GLY A 393 -21.75 -15.86 33.25
CA GLY A 393 -23.08 -15.39 32.86
C GLY A 393 -23.03 -14.44 31.67
N LEU A 394 -24.04 -13.58 31.57
CA LEU A 394 -24.21 -12.64 30.46
C LEU A 394 -22.91 -11.86 30.18
N CYS A 395 -22.48 -11.80 28.92
CA CYS A 395 -21.27 -11.10 28.48
C CYS A 395 -19.97 -11.51 29.21
N ASN A 396 -19.88 -12.74 29.70
CA ASN A 396 -18.77 -13.28 30.51
C ASN A 396 -18.62 -12.66 31.92
N GLU A 397 -19.67 -12.06 32.45
CA GLU A 397 -19.68 -11.53 33.81
C GLU A 397 -20.15 -12.57 34.83
N ASN A 398 -19.81 -12.37 36.11
CA ASN A 398 -20.29 -13.23 37.19
C ASN A 398 -21.65 -12.74 37.66
N THR A 399 -22.57 -13.67 37.93
CA THR A 399 -23.88 -13.34 38.51
C THR A 399 -23.81 -13.21 40.03
N GLU A 400 -24.83 -12.63 40.65
CA GLU A 400 -24.98 -12.61 42.12
C GLU A 400 -25.04 -14.03 42.73
N TYR A 401 -25.42 -15.03 41.92
CA TYR A 401 -25.50 -16.44 42.31
C TYR A 401 -24.21 -17.22 42.05
N HIS A 402 -23.15 -16.61 41.50
CA HIS A 402 -21.91 -17.27 41.09
C HIS A 402 -21.34 -18.22 42.17
N ASN A 403 -21.14 -17.70 43.39
CA ASN A 403 -20.60 -18.49 44.51
C ASN A 403 -21.56 -19.59 44.98
N ARG A 404 -22.87 -19.43 44.75
CA ARG A 404 -23.89 -20.43 45.06
C ARG A 404 -23.84 -21.56 44.02
N ILE A 405 -23.77 -21.21 42.74
CA ILE A 405 -23.63 -22.14 41.60
C ILE A 405 -22.38 -23.00 41.78
N LEU A 406 -21.21 -22.39 42.06
CA LEU A 406 -19.96 -23.14 42.25
C LEU A 406 -20.04 -24.12 43.43
N ARG A 407 -20.65 -23.71 44.56
CA ARG A 407 -20.87 -24.60 45.71
C ARG A 407 -21.82 -25.74 45.37
N LEU A 408 -22.88 -25.45 44.63
CA LEU A 408 -23.88 -26.43 44.21
C LEU A 408 -23.28 -27.48 43.27
N VAL A 409 -22.49 -27.07 42.28
CA VAL A 409 -21.76 -27.97 41.38
C VAL A 409 -20.73 -28.79 42.16
N LYS A 410 -19.93 -28.16 43.03
CA LYS A 410 -18.92 -28.86 43.83
C LYS A 410 -19.53 -29.90 44.78
N LYS A 411 -20.70 -29.61 45.37
CA LYS A 411 -21.44 -30.56 46.23
C LYS A 411 -21.91 -31.79 45.46
N ASN A 412 -22.30 -31.61 44.19
CA ASN A 412 -22.87 -32.65 43.35
C ASN A 412 -21.85 -33.33 42.39
N MET A 413 -20.57 -32.94 42.47
CA MET A 413 -19.43 -33.60 41.80
C MET A 413 -19.47 -35.14 41.84
N PRO A 414 -19.77 -35.80 42.98
CA PRO A 414 -19.82 -37.26 43.04
C PRO A 414 -20.83 -37.89 42.08
N LEU A 415 -21.91 -37.19 41.69
CA LEU A 415 -22.89 -37.69 40.72
C LEU A 415 -22.29 -37.78 39.30
N ILE A 416 -21.50 -36.79 38.92
CA ILE A 416 -20.79 -36.76 37.64
C ILE A 416 -19.69 -37.84 37.63
N GLN A 417 -18.96 -37.99 38.75
CA GLN A 417 -17.93 -39.02 38.90
C GLN A 417 -18.50 -40.45 38.78
N LYS A 418 -19.69 -40.73 39.32
CA LYS A 418 -20.35 -42.04 39.16
C LYS A 418 -20.62 -42.38 37.69
N ARG A 419 -20.99 -41.39 36.87
CA ARG A 419 -21.22 -41.56 35.42
C ARG A 419 -19.93 -41.64 34.59
N LEU A 420 -18.78 -41.29 35.17
CA LEU A 420 -17.46 -41.47 34.54
C LEU A 420 -16.95 -42.91 34.65
N ILE A 421 -17.30 -43.60 35.73
CA ILE A 421 -16.84 -44.97 36.05
C ILE A 421 -17.78 -46.03 35.44
N ALA A 422 -19.04 -45.67 35.22
CA ALA A 422 -20.03 -46.46 34.47
C ALA A 422 -19.83 -46.32 32.95
#